data_AF-A0A9J6GHT7-F1
#
_entry.id   AF-A0A9J6GHT7-F1
#
_cell.length_a   1.000
_cell.length_b   1.000
_cell.length_c   1.000
_cell.angle_alpha   90.00
_cell.angle_beta   90.00
_cell.angle_gamma   90.00
#
_symmetry.space_group_name_H-M   'P 1'
#
loop_
_entity.id
_entity.type
_entity.pdbx_description
1 polymer ?
#
loop_
_entity_poly.entity_id
_entity_poly.type
_entity_poly.pdbx_seq_one_letter_code
_entity_poly.pdbx_strand_id
1 'polypeptide(L)'
;MADASLVQPESLRHYYCFPLLERLTHYSLTRRYLETVVPPKGRVTREAAAMSKAIMRSLLFFVDATSWLTAGQKLRIRQQLDDNVQLIGYPASNEPDCLRNFTEHVSADNAIEAWALAASTVRTCQLGEPNMQEPLVHPVSTQVAFSSDEHSLSVPAALLMTPFFGCDGLPGINYGALGSAVSSAFVGLLQLYFQKEEVHDEATKRLECIKDAYRTAMAASTEDQLDTWAALRDFMGLFPAYRAFVSGASGQQLQGLDWLNEEQLFFVAFCYQLCDKSGPQVNLLEATSTAKFRCNVPLRHMPQFADAFKCSKGSPMAPKSVCRFWEASN
;
A
#
# COMPACT_ATOMS: atom_id res chain seq x y z
N MET A 1 -2.52 34.38 -20.81
CA MET A 1 -3.10 33.42 -21.77
C MET A 1 -1.93 32.62 -22.31
N ALA A 2 -1.66 31.45 -21.72
CA ALA A 2 -0.60 30.57 -22.18
C ALA A 2 -1.19 29.65 -23.26
N ASP A 3 -0.49 29.56 -24.36
CA ASP A 3 -0.84 28.88 -25.60
C ASP A 3 -1.04 27.37 -25.36
N ALA A 4 -2.27 26.90 -25.56
CA ALA A 4 -2.63 25.48 -25.56
C ALA A 4 -2.49 24.92 -26.99
N SER A 5 -1.35 25.17 -27.62
CA SER A 5 -1.04 24.63 -28.94
C SER A 5 -0.66 23.15 -28.82
N LEU A 6 -1.68 22.31 -29.04
CA LEU A 6 -1.61 21.11 -29.88
C LEU A 6 -0.58 20.04 -29.48
N VAL A 7 -0.93 19.20 -28.49
CA VAL A 7 -0.49 17.80 -28.51
C VAL A 7 -1.30 17.10 -29.60
N GLN A 8 -0.66 16.75 -30.71
CA GLN A 8 -1.34 16.05 -31.81
C GLN A 8 -1.87 14.67 -31.36
N PRO A 9 -3.06 14.24 -31.81
CA PRO A 9 -3.69 12.98 -31.37
C PRO A 9 -2.88 11.71 -31.72
N GLU A 10 -2.02 11.74 -32.75
CA GLU A 10 -1.14 10.61 -33.08
C GLU A 10 -0.05 10.36 -32.02
N SER A 11 0.37 11.40 -31.29
CA SER A 11 1.41 11.29 -30.26
C SER A 11 0.95 10.51 -29.00
N LEU A 12 -0.36 10.28 -28.85
CA LEU A 12 -0.96 9.59 -27.71
C LEU A 12 -1.35 8.14 -28.01
N ARG A 13 -1.10 7.63 -29.22
CA ARG A 13 -1.50 6.26 -29.60
C ARG A 13 -0.97 5.20 -28.63
N HIS A 14 0.26 5.39 -28.14
CA HIS A 14 0.87 4.51 -27.14
C HIS A 14 0.11 4.49 -25.80
N TYR A 15 -0.52 5.59 -25.38
CA TYR A 15 -1.39 5.61 -24.19
C TYR A 15 -2.64 4.75 -24.32
N TYR A 16 -3.13 4.52 -25.54
CA TYR A 16 -4.25 3.62 -25.80
C TYR A 16 -3.79 2.18 -26.05
N CYS A 17 -2.71 2.00 -26.80
CA CYS A 17 -2.19 0.69 -27.15
C CYS A 17 -1.53 -0.02 -25.96
N PHE A 18 -0.86 0.71 -25.05
CA PHE A 18 -0.17 0.11 -23.91
C PHE A 18 -1.12 -0.57 -22.92
N PRO A 19 -2.21 0.06 -22.43
CA PRO A 19 -3.17 -0.62 -21.56
C PRO A 19 -3.87 -1.81 -22.23
N LEU A 20 -4.09 -1.73 -23.55
CA LEU A 20 -4.65 -2.85 -24.31
C LEU A 20 -3.67 -4.02 -24.37
N LEU A 21 -2.39 -3.74 -24.62
CA LEU A 21 -1.32 -4.73 -24.61
C LEU A 21 -1.10 -5.31 -23.21
N GLU A 22 -1.12 -4.47 -22.17
CA GLU A 22 -1.05 -4.89 -20.76
C GLU A 22 -2.14 -5.89 -20.44
N ARG A 23 -3.41 -5.62 -20.78
CA ARG A 23 -4.52 -6.56 -20.51
C ARG A 23 -4.40 -7.90 -21.23
N LEU A 24 -3.78 -7.92 -22.41
CA LEU A 24 -3.69 -9.12 -23.25
C LEU A 24 -2.44 -9.96 -23.00
N THR A 25 -1.36 -9.30 -22.58
CA THR A 25 -0.03 -9.91 -22.48
C THR A 25 0.61 -9.61 -21.13
N HIS A 26 -0.22 -9.43 -20.09
CA HIS A 26 0.24 -8.97 -18.78
C HIS A 26 1.37 -9.83 -18.24
N TYR A 27 1.33 -11.15 -18.42
CA TYR A 27 2.40 -12.05 -18.00
C TYR A 27 3.72 -11.78 -18.73
N SER A 28 3.72 -11.71 -20.06
CA SER A 28 4.92 -11.50 -20.87
C SER A 28 5.49 -10.07 -20.73
N LEU A 29 4.62 -9.06 -20.68
CA LEU A 29 5.02 -7.66 -20.41
C LEU A 29 5.57 -7.51 -19.00
N THR A 30 4.91 -8.10 -18.00
CA THR A 30 5.39 -8.14 -16.62
C THR A 30 6.75 -8.80 -16.56
N ARG A 31 6.94 -9.97 -17.20
CA ARG A 31 8.25 -10.64 -17.27
C ARG A 31 9.32 -9.69 -17.80
N ARG A 32 9.05 -9.03 -18.92
CA ARG A 32 10.00 -8.10 -19.52
C ARG A 32 10.33 -6.93 -18.59
N TYR A 33 9.32 -6.35 -17.94
CA TYR A 33 9.49 -5.29 -16.93
C TYR A 33 10.35 -5.76 -15.75
N LEU A 34 10.08 -6.95 -15.22
CA LEU A 34 10.82 -7.52 -14.10
C LEU A 34 12.28 -7.82 -14.44
N GLU A 35 12.55 -8.33 -15.64
CA GLU A 35 13.91 -8.60 -16.13
C GLU A 35 14.72 -7.31 -16.35
N THR A 36 14.06 -6.18 -16.62
CA THR A 36 14.72 -4.93 -17.05
C THR A 36 14.77 -3.83 -16.00
N VAL A 37 13.76 -3.73 -15.15
CA VAL A 37 13.57 -2.61 -14.21
C VAL A 37 13.74 -3.02 -12.77
N VAL A 38 13.24 -4.20 -12.40
CA VAL A 38 13.26 -4.66 -11.01
C VAL A 38 14.58 -5.37 -10.72
N PRO A 39 15.27 -5.05 -9.62
CA PRO A 39 16.47 -5.78 -9.23
C PRO A 39 16.24 -7.29 -9.22
N PRO A 40 17.23 -8.13 -9.62
CA PRO A 40 17.05 -9.56 -9.73
C PRO A 40 16.40 -10.15 -8.48
N LYS A 41 15.38 -10.99 -8.70
CA LYS A 41 14.66 -11.69 -7.63
C LYS A 41 15.64 -12.37 -6.66
N GLY A 42 15.34 -12.29 -5.38
CA GLY A 42 16.15 -12.90 -4.34
C GLY A 42 16.33 -11.97 -3.14
N ARG A 43 17.33 -11.09 -3.19
CA ARG A 43 17.66 -10.21 -2.06
C ARG A 43 16.52 -9.24 -1.75
N VAL A 44 16.02 -8.51 -2.74
CA VAL A 44 14.99 -7.48 -2.54
C VAL A 44 13.68 -8.04 -2.00
N THR A 45 13.21 -9.16 -2.54
CA THR A 45 12.00 -9.85 -2.07
C THR A 45 12.18 -10.42 -0.67
N ARG A 46 13.37 -10.96 -0.34
CA ARG A 46 13.67 -11.50 0.98
C ARG A 46 13.73 -10.41 2.05
N GLU A 47 14.34 -9.28 1.74
CA GLU A 47 14.44 -8.16 2.67
C GLU A 47 13.07 -7.47 2.86
N ALA A 48 12.29 -7.30 1.80
CA ALA A 48 10.91 -6.84 1.91
C ALA A 48 10.04 -7.80 2.75
N ALA A 49 10.21 -9.12 2.59
CA ALA A 49 9.53 -10.11 3.42
C ALA A 49 9.95 -10.06 4.89
N ALA A 50 11.25 -9.82 5.16
CA ALA A 50 11.74 -9.64 6.53
C ALA A 50 11.15 -8.38 7.19
N MET A 51 11.08 -7.27 6.45
CA MET A 51 10.43 -6.04 6.88
C MET A 51 8.94 -6.27 7.17
N SER A 52 8.22 -6.94 6.26
CA SER A 52 6.81 -7.32 6.44
C SER A 52 6.59 -8.12 7.74
N LYS A 53 7.45 -9.12 7.99
CA LYS A 53 7.40 -9.92 9.23
C LYS A 53 7.67 -9.09 10.49
N ALA A 54 8.58 -8.12 10.43
CA ALA A 54 8.85 -7.21 11.56
C ALA A 54 7.65 -6.29 11.87
N ILE A 55 6.96 -5.83 10.83
CA ILE A 55 5.73 -5.02 10.95
C ILE A 55 4.60 -5.85 11.54
N MET A 56 4.39 -7.08 11.05
CA MET A 56 3.36 -7.99 11.58
C MET A 56 3.58 -8.27 13.08
N ARG A 57 4.81 -8.54 13.50
CA ARG A 57 5.17 -8.69 14.92
C ARG A 57 4.88 -7.42 15.73
N SER A 58 5.12 -6.25 15.14
CA SER A 58 4.81 -4.97 15.78
C SER A 58 3.32 -4.74 15.91
N LEU A 59 2.50 -5.17 14.93
CA LEU A 59 1.05 -5.12 15.02
C LEU A 59 0.54 -6.07 16.12
N LEU A 60 1.06 -7.29 16.18
CA LEU A 60 0.72 -8.24 17.25
C LEU A 60 1.06 -7.70 18.64
N PHE A 61 2.16 -6.96 18.79
CA PHE A 61 2.48 -6.27 20.05
C PHE A 61 1.37 -5.29 20.46
N PHE A 62 0.85 -4.50 19.52
CA PHE A 62 -0.27 -3.58 19.79
C PHE A 62 -1.58 -4.31 20.09
N VAL A 63 -1.86 -5.41 19.38
CA VAL A 63 -3.01 -6.28 19.64
C VAL A 63 -2.93 -6.90 21.04
N ASP A 64 -1.76 -7.34 21.48
CA ASP A 64 -1.57 -7.92 22.81
C ASP A 64 -1.70 -6.88 23.92
N ALA A 65 -1.16 -5.68 23.70
CA ALA A 65 -1.17 -4.61 24.68
C ALA A 65 -2.55 -3.99 24.88
N THR A 66 -3.42 -4.03 23.85
CA THR A 66 -4.70 -3.30 23.93
C THR A 66 -5.64 -3.86 25.01
N SER A 67 -6.31 -2.96 25.73
CA SER A 67 -7.19 -3.29 26.85
C SER A 67 -8.58 -3.77 26.45
N TRP A 68 -9.04 -3.37 25.26
CA TRP A 68 -10.43 -3.54 24.84
C TRP A 68 -10.72 -4.86 24.14
N LEU A 69 -9.67 -5.60 23.76
CA LEU A 69 -9.79 -6.97 23.25
C LEU A 69 -9.64 -7.98 24.38
N THR A 70 -10.54 -8.95 24.42
CA THR A 70 -10.42 -10.12 25.30
C THR A 70 -9.28 -11.04 24.84
N ALA A 71 -8.82 -11.94 25.72
CA ALA A 71 -7.78 -12.92 25.38
C ALA A 71 -8.16 -13.80 24.17
N GLY A 72 -9.43 -14.20 24.06
CA GLY A 72 -9.92 -15.00 22.92
C GLY A 72 -9.93 -14.22 21.61
N GLN A 73 -10.30 -12.93 21.63
CA GLN A 73 -10.28 -12.06 20.45
C GLN A 73 -8.83 -11.79 19.98
N LYS A 74 -7.91 -11.55 20.93
CA LYS A 74 -6.46 -11.41 20.64
C LYS A 74 -5.89 -12.66 19.98
N LEU A 75 -6.28 -13.85 20.45
CA LEU A 75 -5.84 -15.11 19.86
C LEU A 75 -6.36 -15.28 18.43
N ARG A 76 -7.61 -14.93 18.15
CA ARG A 76 -8.19 -14.98 16.79
C ARG A 76 -7.48 -14.04 15.82
N ILE A 77 -7.23 -12.79 16.23
CA ILE A 77 -6.48 -11.84 15.41
C ILE A 77 -5.06 -12.36 15.15
N ARG A 78 -4.41 -12.94 16.16
CA ARG A 78 -3.08 -13.54 15.99
C ARG A 78 -3.11 -14.67 14.96
N GLN A 79 -4.03 -15.62 15.07
CA GLN A 79 -4.14 -16.73 14.12
C GLN A 79 -4.36 -16.21 12.70
N GLN A 80 -5.28 -15.26 12.51
CA GLN A 80 -5.54 -14.66 11.21
C GLN A 80 -4.32 -13.95 10.62
N LEU A 81 -3.53 -13.24 11.45
CA LEU A 81 -2.30 -12.60 11.01
C LEU A 81 -1.16 -13.61 10.80
N ASP A 82 -1.04 -14.67 11.59
CA ASP A 82 0.03 -15.66 11.39
C ASP A 82 -0.21 -16.53 10.14
N ASP A 83 -1.48 -16.80 9.81
CA ASP A 83 -1.89 -17.64 8.67
C ASP A 83 -2.02 -16.87 7.34
N ASN A 84 -1.74 -15.56 7.34
CA ASN A 84 -1.89 -14.72 6.16
C ASN A 84 -0.98 -15.15 4.99
N VAL A 85 -1.48 -15.03 3.76
CA VAL A 85 -0.69 -15.31 2.54
C VAL A 85 -0.08 -14.01 2.00
N GLN A 86 1.24 -13.98 1.80
CA GLN A 86 1.94 -12.81 1.27
C GLN A 86 2.58 -13.10 -0.09
N LEU A 87 2.20 -12.31 -1.10
CA LEU A 87 2.82 -12.32 -2.42
C LEU A 87 3.66 -11.05 -2.58
N ILE A 88 4.97 -11.17 -2.41
CA ILE A 88 5.89 -10.02 -2.45
C ILE A 88 6.69 -9.99 -3.76
N GLY A 89 6.55 -8.90 -4.50
CA GLY A 89 7.09 -8.67 -5.82
C GLY A 89 6.25 -9.34 -6.89
N TYR A 90 6.68 -10.52 -7.31
CA TYR A 90 6.04 -11.31 -8.36
C TYR A 90 6.26 -12.80 -8.10
N PRO A 91 5.33 -13.69 -8.52
CA PRO A 91 5.46 -15.13 -8.31
C PRO A 91 6.71 -15.71 -9.00
N ALA A 92 7.20 -16.87 -8.54
CA ALA A 92 8.42 -17.49 -9.09
C ALA A 92 8.23 -17.98 -10.53
N SER A 93 7.04 -18.49 -10.83
CA SER A 93 6.52 -18.59 -12.18
C SER A 93 5.46 -17.50 -12.34
N ASN A 94 5.69 -16.55 -13.23
CA ASN A 94 4.78 -15.44 -13.51
C ASN A 94 4.11 -15.60 -14.87
N GLU A 95 4.25 -16.75 -15.50
CA GLU A 95 3.69 -17.03 -16.81
C GLU A 95 3.29 -18.52 -16.81
N PRO A 96 2.02 -18.83 -17.09
CA PRO A 96 1.62 -20.19 -17.39
C PRO A 96 2.55 -20.80 -18.46
N ASP A 97 2.83 -22.10 -18.40
CA ASP A 97 3.76 -22.71 -19.36
C ASP A 97 3.24 -22.58 -20.80
N CYS A 98 1.91 -22.59 -20.98
CA CYS A 98 1.27 -22.35 -22.28
C CYS A 98 1.39 -20.90 -22.81
N LEU A 99 1.84 -19.92 -22.02
CA LEU A 99 2.06 -18.54 -22.49
C LEU A 99 3.54 -18.21 -22.75
N ARG A 100 4.51 -19.09 -22.46
CA ARG A 100 5.94 -18.81 -22.70
C ARG A 100 6.28 -18.42 -24.15
N ASN A 101 5.52 -18.94 -25.10
CA ASN A 101 5.65 -18.64 -26.54
C ASN A 101 4.41 -17.90 -27.07
N PHE A 102 3.79 -17.05 -26.25
CA PHE A 102 2.52 -16.39 -26.58
C PHE A 102 2.54 -15.67 -27.94
N THR A 103 3.62 -14.96 -28.23
CA THR A 103 3.80 -14.20 -29.48
C THR A 103 3.89 -15.10 -30.73
N GLU A 104 4.25 -16.38 -30.58
CA GLU A 104 4.24 -17.34 -31.69
C GLU A 104 2.82 -17.82 -32.02
N HIS A 105 1.90 -17.75 -31.05
CA HIS A 105 0.52 -18.21 -31.16
C HIS A 105 -0.48 -17.10 -31.53
N VAL A 106 -0.05 -15.83 -31.46
CA VAL A 106 -0.88 -14.66 -31.77
C VAL A 106 -0.34 -13.97 -33.02
N SER A 107 -0.70 -14.51 -34.18
CA SER A 107 -0.44 -13.92 -35.50
C SER A 107 -1.78 -13.68 -36.19
N ALA A 108 -2.05 -12.44 -36.58
CA ALA A 108 -3.29 -12.06 -37.25
C ALA A 108 -3.08 -10.86 -38.17
N ASP A 109 -3.93 -10.73 -39.18
CA ASP A 109 -3.81 -9.69 -40.21
C ASP A 109 -4.26 -8.31 -39.71
N ASN A 110 -4.97 -8.24 -38.59
CA ASN A 110 -5.45 -7.00 -38.00
C ASN A 110 -5.50 -7.05 -36.46
N ALA A 111 -5.58 -5.87 -35.84
CA ALA A 111 -5.53 -5.70 -34.39
C ALA A 111 -6.73 -6.31 -33.64
N ILE A 112 -7.92 -6.39 -34.26
CA ILE A 112 -9.12 -6.95 -33.62
C ILE A 112 -8.98 -8.47 -33.52
N GLU A 113 -8.52 -9.11 -34.59
CA GLU A 113 -8.27 -10.54 -34.63
C GLU A 113 -7.11 -10.94 -33.71
N ALA A 114 -6.01 -10.17 -33.72
CA ALA A 114 -4.91 -10.35 -32.77
C ALA A 114 -5.41 -10.25 -31.32
N TRP A 115 -6.31 -9.31 -31.03
CA TRP A 115 -6.90 -9.14 -29.71
C TRP A 115 -7.80 -10.31 -29.30
N ALA A 116 -8.67 -10.79 -30.21
CA ALA A 116 -9.55 -11.92 -29.95
C ALA A 116 -8.75 -13.22 -29.70
N LEU A 117 -7.71 -13.45 -30.51
CA LEU A 117 -6.84 -14.62 -30.38
C LEU A 117 -6.00 -14.58 -29.10
N ALA A 118 -5.45 -13.41 -28.76
CA ALA A 118 -4.75 -13.17 -27.51
C ALA A 118 -5.63 -13.46 -26.28
N ALA A 119 -6.83 -12.86 -26.24
CA ALA A 119 -7.76 -13.03 -25.13
C ALA A 119 -8.22 -14.49 -24.98
N SER A 120 -8.49 -15.18 -26.10
CA SER A 120 -8.84 -16.60 -26.11
C SER A 120 -7.71 -17.47 -25.57
N THR A 121 -6.47 -17.25 -26.03
CA THR A 121 -5.29 -18.02 -25.61
C THR A 121 -5.01 -17.88 -24.12
N VAL A 122 -5.03 -16.65 -23.58
CA VAL A 122 -4.83 -16.41 -22.13
C VAL A 122 -5.89 -17.14 -21.32
N ARG A 123 -7.17 -17.00 -21.68
CA ARG A 123 -8.29 -17.61 -20.94
C ARG A 123 -8.22 -19.15 -20.97
N THR A 124 -7.98 -19.74 -22.14
CA THR A 124 -7.85 -21.20 -22.27
C THR A 124 -6.67 -21.74 -21.46
N CYS A 125 -5.56 -21.00 -21.45
CA CYS A 125 -4.38 -21.37 -20.70
C CYS A 125 -4.61 -21.31 -19.18
N GLN A 126 -5.28 -20.26 -18.69
CA GLN A 126 -5.67 -20.15 -17.27
C GLN A 126 -6.61 -21.29 -16.81
N LEU A 127 -7.53 -21.75 -17.67
CA LEU A 127 -8.40 -22.89 -17.36
C LEU A 127 -7.62 -24.20 -17.16
N GLY A 128 -6.45 -24.34 -17.79
CA GLY A 128 -5.58 -25.51 -17.68
C GLY A 128 -4.67 -25.50 -16.43
N GLU A 129 -4.54 -24.36 -15.75
CA GLU A 129 -3.60 -24.18 -14.62
C GLU A 129 -4.29 -23.58 -13.38
N PRO A 130 -5.24 -24.30 -12.73
CA PRO A 130 -6.07 -23.76 -11.64
C PRO A 130 -5.32 -23.43 -10.34
N ASN A 131 -4.03 -23.79 -10.24
CA ASN A 131 -3.23 -23.66 -9.01
C ASN A 131 -2.27 -22.46 -9.01
N MET A 132 -2.33 -21.56 -10.00
CA MET A 132 -1.54 -20.33 -9.93
C MET A 132 -2.14 -19.36 -8.91
N GLN A 133 -1.40 -19.11 -7.84
CA GLN A 133 -1.69 -18.02 -6.91
C GLN A 133 -1.41 -16.70 -7.62
N GLU A 134 -2.48 -16.06 -8.10
CA GLU A 134 -2.38 -14.75 -8.72
C GLU A 134 -2.26 -13.65 -7.66
N PRO A 135 -1.37 -12.65 -7.87
CA PRO A 135 -1.35 -11.48 -7.02
C PRO A 135 -2.66 -10.71 -7.16
N LEU A 136 -3.11 -10.11 -6.06
CA LEU A 136 -4.35 -9.32 -6.00
C LEU A 136 -4.33 -8.08 -6.92
N VAL A 137 -3.13 -7.66 -7.32
CA VAL A 137 -2.90 -6.52 -8.22
C VAL A 137 -1.76 -6.82 -9.17
N HIS A 138 -1.76 -6.11 -10.30
CA HIS A 138 -0.71 -6.22 -11.30
C HIS A 138 0.67 -5.86 -10.70
N PRO A 139 1.77 -6.53 -11.08
CA PRO A 139 3.10 -6.27 -10.49
C PRO A 139 3.66 -4.87 -10.71
N VAL A 140 3.12 -4.10 -11.67
CA VAL A 140 3.48 -2.69 -11.90
C VAL A 140 2.59 -1.70 -11.11
N SER A 141 1.62 -2.19 -10.35
CA SER A 141 0.77 -1.37 -9.50
C SER A 141 1.61 -0.62 -8.46
N THR A 142 1.20 0.60 -8.15
CA THR A 142 1.87 1.47 -7.17
C THR A 142 1.25 1.38 -5.78
N GLN A 143 0.45 0.36 -5.51
CA GLN A 143 -0.24 0.18 -4.22
C GLN A 143 -0.14 -1.26 -3.72
N VAL A 144 0.03 -1.41 -2.40
CA VAL A 144 -0.12 -2.71 -1.74
C VAL A 144 -1.60 -3.05 -1.69
N ALA A 145 -1.94 -4.26 -2.12
CA ALA A 145 -3.31 -4.77 -2.10
C ALA A 145 -3.48 -5.85 -1.05
N PHE A 146 -4.72 -6.04 -0.59
CA PHE A 146 -5.07 -7.08 0.36
C PHE A 146 -6.51 -7.55 0.12
N SER A 147 -6.80 -8.79 0.54
CA SER A 147 -8.13 -9.37 0.58
C SER A 147 -8.42 -9.81 2.02
N SER A 148 -9.42 -9.18 2.62
CA SER A 148 -9.86 -9.50 3.98
C SER A 148 -10.52 -10.88 4.05
N ASP A 149 -11.17 -11.31 2.98
CA ASP A 149 -11.84 -12.62 2.91
C ASP A 149 -10.83 -13.76 2.74
N GLU A 150 -9.83 -13.57 1.88
CA GLU A 150 -8.80 -14.58 1.60
C GLU A 150 -7.62 -14.54 2.57
N HIS A 151 -7.58 -13.55 3.47
CA HIS A 151 -6.45 -13.25 4.35
C HIS A 151 -5.11 -13.16 3.60
N SER A 152 -5.12 -12.52 2.44
CA SER A 152 -3.98 -12.42 1.55
C SER A 152 -3.57 -10.96 1.31
N LEU A 153 -2.28 -10.71 1.12
CA LEU A 153 -1.76 -9.42 0.68
C LEU A 153 -0.77 -9.58 -0.46
N SER A 154 -0.70 -8.57 -1.32
CA SER A 154 0.22 -8.51 -2.46
C SER A 154 0.99 -7.20 -2.44
N VAL A 155 2.32 -7.28 -2.44
CA VAL A 155 3.23 -6.15 -2.61
C VAL A 155 3.74 -6.18 -4.06
N PRO A 156 3.33 -5.25 -4.93
CA PRO A 156 3.81 -5.22 -6.31
C PRO A 156 5.32 -5.05 -6.43
N ALA A 157 5.88 -5.55 -7.53
CA ALA A 157 7.29 -5.41 -7.83
C ALA A 157 7.71 -3.94 -8.05
N ALA A 158 6.82 -3.09 -8.57
CA ALA A 158 7.06 -1.65 -8.72
C ALA A 158 7.27 -0.90 -7.39
N LEU A 159 6.88 -1.48 -6.25
CA LEU A 159 7.18 -0.93 -4.92
C LEU A 159 8.50 -1.41 -4.35
N LEU A 160 9.17 -2.38 -4.99
CA LEU A 160 10.48 -2.92 -4.58
C LEU A 160 11.64 -2.16 -5.20
N MET A 161 11.48 -0.85 -5.34
CA MET A 161 12.48 0.08 -5.86
C MET A 161 12.40 1.45 -5.19
N THR A 162 13.48 2.21 -5.24
CA THR A 162 13.54 3.58 -4.72
C THR A 162 12.50 4.45 -5.43
N PRO A 163 11.77 5.33 -4.72
CA PRO A 163 11.94 5.70 -3.31
C PRO A 163 11.14 4.89 -2.29
N PHE A 164 10.41 3.85 -2.70
CA PHE A 164 9.54 3.09 -1.79
C PHE A 164 10.29 2.06 -0.96
N PHE A 165 11.23 1.35 -1.60
CA PHE A 165 12.05 0.34 -0.94
C PHE A 165 13.38 0.12 -1.67
N GLY A 166 14.47 -0.04 -0.93
CA GLY A 166 15.75 -0.50 -1.47
C GLY A 166 16.51 -1.34 -0.45
N CYS A 167 17.24 -2.36 -0.92
CA CYS A 167 18.03 -3.22 -0.02
C CYS A 167 19.11 -2.45 0.75
N ASP A 168 19.68 -1.45 0.10
CA ASP A 168 20.68 -0.55 0.67
C ASP A 168 20.06 0.82 1.01
N GLY A 169 18.71 0.88 1.06
CA GLY A 169 17.95 2.07 1.42
C GLY A 169 17.92 2.28 2.94
N LEU A 170 17.80 3.54 3.36
CA LEU A 170 17.70 3.88 4.78
C LEU A 170 16.45 3.24 5.40
N PRO A 171 16.56 2.58 6.57
CA PRO A 171 15.41 2.03 7.28
C PRO A 171 14.27 3.04 7.47
N GLY A 172 14.58 4.29 7.82
CA GLY A 172 13.57 5.35 7.90
C GLY A 172 12.71 5.46 6.63
N ILE A 173 13.34 5.47 5.45
CA ILE A 173 12.62 5.57 4.17
C ILE A 173 11.86 4.28 3.86
N ASN A 174 12.51 3.11 3.98
CA ASN A 174 11.91 1.82 3.66
C ASN A 174 10.66 1.54 4.52
N TYR A 175 10.77 1.74 5.84
CA TYR A 175 9.65 1.53 6.75
C TYR A 175 8.60 2.64 6.64
N GLY A 176 9.03 3.89 6.41
CA GLY A 176 8.12 5.02 6.23
C GLY A 176 7.25 4.87 5.00
N ALA A 177 7.84 4.53 3.86
CA ALA A 177 7.13 4.32 2.60
C ALA A 177 6.49 2.92 2.52
N LEU A 178 7.20 1.92 1.98
CA LEU A 178 6.63 0.58 1.78
C LEU A 178 6.17 -0.06 3.09
N GLY A 179 6.91 0.10 4.19
CA GLY A 179 6.55 -0.48 5.48
C GLY A 179 5.20 0.01 6.01
N SER A 180 4.90 1.31 5.91
CA SER A 180 3.61 1.84 6.32
C SER A 180 2.47 1.35 5.43
N ALA A 181 2.70 1.20 4.12
CA ALA A 181 1.71 0.63 3.19
C ALA A 181 1.41 -0.85 3.52
N VAL A 182 2.45 -1.65 3.79
CA VAL A 182 2.30 -3.05 4.25
C VAL A 182 1.58 -3.12 5.60
N SER A 183 1.89 -2.21 6.52
CA SER A 183 1.20 -2.16 7.82
C SER A 183 -0.27 -1.78 7.70
N SER A 184 -0.60 -0.84 6.81
CA SER A 184 -1.99 -0.48 6.48
C SER A 184 -2.73 -1.68 5.88
N ALA A 185 -2.08 -2.47 5.03
CA ALA A 185 -2.64 -3.70 4.47
C ALA A 185 -2.89 -4.80 5.54
N PHE A 186 -1.99 -4.99 6.51
CA PHE A 186 -2.23 -5.92 7.63
C PHE A 186 -3.46 -5.52 8.46
N VAL A 187 -3.63 -4.23 8.74
CA VAL A 187 -4.86 -3.75 9.39
C VAL A 187 -6.07 -3.98 8.49
N GLY A 188 -5.90 -3.87 7.18
CA GLY A 188 -6.90 -4.19 6.18
C GLY A 188 -7.42 -5.62 6.29
N LEU A 189 -6.53 -6.60 6.49
CA LEU A 189 -6.94 -7.99 6.70
C LEU A 189 -7.96 -8.13 7.85
N LEU A 190 -7.83 -7.30 8.90
CA LEU A 190 -8.70 -7.33 10.08
C LEU A 190 -10.04 -6.57 9.88
N GLN A 191 -10.30 -5.98 8.71
CA GLN A 191 -11.50 -5.20 8.44
C GLN A 191 -12.79 -5.97 8.74
N LEU A 192 -12.93 -7.16 8.16
CA LEU A 192 -14.11 -7.99 8.35
C LEU A 192 -14.21 -8.49 9.80
N TYR A 193 -13.06 -8.69 10.46
CA TYR A 193 -13.04 -9.04 11.88
C TYR A 193 -13.68 -7.93 12.72
N PHE A 194 -13.30 -6.67 12.52
CA PHE A 194 -13.87 -5.51 13.24
C PHE A 194 -15.33 -5.18 12.87
N GLN A 195 -15.90 -5.85 11.87
CA GLN A 195 -17.32 -5.77 11.52
C GLN A 195 -18.17 -6.86 12.18
N LYS A 196 -17.56 -7.83 12.88
CA LYS A 196 -18.31 -8.86 13.61
C LYS A 196 -18.99 -8.27 14.83
N GLU A 197 -20.23 -8.68 15.08
CA GLU A 197 -21.09 -8.21 16.17
C GLU A 197 -20.37 -8.20 17.54
N GLU A 198 -19.56 -9.21 17.84
CA GLU A 198 -18.80 -9.33 19.10
C GLU A 198 -17.74 -8.26 19.37
N VAL A 199 -17.29 -7.53 18.34
CA VAL A 199 -16.24 -6.50 18.44
C VAL A 199 -16.65 -5.17 17.81
N HIS A 200 -17.71 -5.15 17.00
CA HIS A 200 -18.09 -4.03 16.16
C HIS A 200 -18.37 -2.76 16.94
N ASP A 201 -19.14 -2.86 18.03
CA ASP A 201 -19.53 -1.69 18.82
C ASP A 201 -18.32 -1.02 19.46
N GLU A 202 -17.42 -1.80 20.05
CA GLU A 202 -16.23 -1.26 20.70
C GLU A 202 -15.22 -0.73 19.69
N ALA A 203 -15.01 -1.44 18.56
CA ALA A 203 -14.19 -0.95 17.47
C ALA A 203 -14.72 0.39 16.93
N THR A 204 -16.04 0.49 16.69
CA THR A 204 -16.69 1.71 16.20
C THR A 204 -16.52 2.88 17.16
N LYS A 205 -16.69 2.67 18.48
CA LYS A 205 -16.45 3.70 19.50
C LYS A 205 -15.02 4.25 19.45
N ARG A 206 -14.01 3.39 19.29
CA ARG A 206 -12.61 3.82 19.20
C ARG A 206 -12.31 4.56 17.91
N LEU A 207 -12.93 4.15 16.81
CA LEU A 207 -12.78 4.80 15.52
C LEU A 207 -13.45 6.18 15.49
N GLU A 208 -14.41 6.47 16.37
CA GLU A 208 -15.16 7.73 16.34
C GLU A 208 -14.27 8.96 16.55
N CYS A 209 -13.32 8.91 17.48
CA CYS A 209 -12.33 9.99 17.65
C CYS A 209 -11.57 10.25 16.34
N ILE A 210 -11.16 9.19 15.65
CA ILE A 210 -10.39 9.29 14.41
C ILE A 210 -11.27 9.83 13.28
N LYS A 211 -12.51 9.36 13.17
CA LYS A 211 -13.50 9.87 12.20
C LYS A 211 -13.74 11.37 12.42
N ASP A 212 -13.95 11.80 13.66
CA ASP A 212 -14.11 13.23 14.00
C ASP A 212 -12.87 14.05 13.67
N ALA A 213 -11.68 13.49 13.88
CA ALA A 213 -10.42 14.11 13.49
C ALA A 213 -10.34 14.35 11.97
N TYR A 214 -10.79 13.39 11.16
CA TYR A 214 -10.89 13.52 9.71
C TYR A 214 -11.98 14.53 9.30
N ARG A 215 -13.21 14.41 9.82
CA ARG A 215 -14.32 15.35 9.56
C ARG A 215 -13.91 16.80 9.84
N THR A 216 -13.24 17.04 10.97
CA THR A 216 -12.75 18.37 11.36
C THR A 216 -11.66 18.88 10.40
N ALA A 217 -10.74 18.01 9.98
CA ALA A 217 -9.67 18.40 9.06
C ALA A 217 -10.22 18.72 7.65
N MET A 218 -11.28 18.02 7.25
CA MET A 218 -11.89 18.04 5.93
C MET A 218 -13.04 19.03 5.76
N ALA A 219 -13.32 19.92 6.72
CA ALA A 219 -14.51 20.79 6.78
C ALA A 219 -14.79 21.71 5.54
N ALA A 220 -14.03 21.58 4.44
CA ALA A 220 -14.25 22.19 3.13
C ALA A 220 -14.56 21.18 1.98
N SER A 221 -14.68 19.88 2.26
CA SER A 221 -14.95 18.81 1.28
C SER A 221 -16.18 17.98 1.68
N THR A 222 -16.98 17.56 0.69
CA THR A 222 -18.19 16.75 0.90
C THR A 222 -17.86 15.42 1.57
N GLU A 223 -18.67 15.04 2.55
CA GLU A 223 -18.56 13.85 3.41
C GLU A 223 -18.41 12.52 2.63
N ASP A 224 -18.81 12.51 1.36
CA ASP A 224 -18.91 11.35 0.48
C ASP A 224 -17.61 10.95 -0.26
N GLN A 225 -16.52 11.73 -0.14
CA GLN A 225 -15.27 11.47 -0.89
C GLN A 225 -14.17 10.75 -0.09
N LEU A 226 -14.45 10.34 1.16
CA LEU A 226 -13.48 9.60 1.96
C LEU A 226 -13.80 8.10 1.90
N ASP A 227 -12.92 7.31 1.29
CA ASP A 227 -12.74 5.91 1.68
C ASP A 227 -12.26 5.91 3.14
N THR A 228 -13.23 6.02 4.05
CA THR A 228 -13.03 6.16 5.49
C THR A 228 -12.18 5.00 5.98
N TRP A 229 -12.34 3.83 5.39
CA TRP A 229 -11.57 2.68 5.81
C TRP A 229 -10.09 2.80 5.45
N ALA A 230 -9.73 3.23 4.24
CA ALA A 230 -8.32 3.47 3.89
C ALA A 230 -7.65 4.46 4.86
N ALA A 231 -8.32 5.56 5.19
CA ALA A 231 -7.82 6.58 6.12
C ALA A 231 -7.67 6.05 7.56
N LEU A 232 -8.59 5.20 8.01
CA LEU A 232 -8.53 4.54 9.31
C LEU A 232 -7.42 3.48 9.36
N ARG A 233 -7.21 2.72 8.29
CA ARG A 233 -6.09 1.75 8.19
C ARG A 233 -4.75 2.44 8.24
N ASP A 234 -4.56 3.54 7.54
CA ASP A 234 -3.29 4.30 7.60
C ASP A 234 -3.04 4.82 9.02
N PHE A 235 -4.09 5.31 9.69
CA PHE A 235 -4.01 5.74 11.08
C PHE A 235 -3.55 4.59 12.00
N MET A 236 -4.23 3.45 11.92
CA MET A 236 -3.93 2.29 12.76
C MET A 236 -2.59 1.63 12.41
N GLY A 237 -2.23 1.60 11.13
CA GLY A 237 -1.04 0.95 10.59
C GLY A 237 0.25 1.75 10.76
N LEU A 238 0.16 3.08 10.93
CA LEU A 238 1.35 3.91 11.16
C LEU A 238 2.11 3.51 12.44
N PHE A 239 1.40 3.16 13.51
CA PHE A 239 2.02 2.83 14.81
C PHE A 239 2.85 1.53 14.76
N PRO A 240 2.34 0.39 14.24
CA PRO A 240 3.15 -0.80 14.02
C PRO A 240 4.34 -0.58 13.07
N ALA A 241 4.14 0.16 11.97
CA ALA A 241 5.22 0.47 11.03
C ALA A 241 6.36 1.24 11.72
N TYR A 242 6.01 2.28 12.48
CA TYR A 242 6.97 3.07 13.25
C TYR A 242 7.69 2.24 14.32
N ARG A 243 6.97 1.39 15.06
CA ARG A 243 7.58 0.50 16.05
C ARG A 243 8.60 -0.46 15.41
N ALA A 244 8.25 -1.00 14.24
CA ALA A 244 9.15 -1.88 13.49
C ALA A 244 10.38 -1.12 12.99
N PHE A 245 10.19 0.11 12.51
CA PHE A 245 11.27 1.04 12.14
C PHE A 245 12.24 1.27 13.29
N VAL A 246 11.75 1.70 14.46
CA VAL A 246 12.61 2.05 15.62
C VAL A 246 13.48 0.86 16.04
N SER A 247 12.97 -0.37 15.89
CA SER A 247 13.72 -1.59 16.22
C SER A 247 14.85 -1.91 15.23
N GLY A 248 14.81 -1.34 14.02
CA GLY A 248 15.78 -1.53 12.94
C GLY A 248 16.47 -0.25 12.48
N ALA A 249 16.35 0.85 13.24
CA ALA A 249 16.94 2.13 12.90
C ALA A 249 18.47 2.03 12.84
N SER A 250 19.06 2.68 11.83
CA SER A 250 20.50 2.65 11.56
C SER A 250 21.24 3.86 12.12
N GLY A 251 20.52 4.94 12.41
CA GLY A 251 21.07 6.27 12.73
C GLY A 251 21.69 6.99 11.53
N GLN A 252 21.61 6.41 10.32
CA GLN A 252 22.17 7.01 9.12
C GLN A 252 21.32 8.18 8.62
N GLN A 253 21.99 9.17 8.03
CA GLN A 253 21.35 10.31 7.40
C GLN A 253 21.35 10.14 5.87
N LEU A 254 20.37 10.76 5.22
CA LEU A 254 20.33 10.80 3.76
C LEU A 254 21.18 11.98 3.25
N GLN A 255 22.22 11.66 2.49
CA GLN A 255 23.07 12.68 1.87
C GLN A 255 22.24 13.67 1.04
N GLY A 256 22.43 14.97 1.28
CA GLY A 256 21.67 16.04 0.61
C GLY A 256 20.34 16.38 1.30
N LEU A 257 19.89 15.58 2.26
CA LEU A 257 18.85 15.90 3.24
C LEU A 257 19.39 15.74 4.66
N ASP A 258 20.65 16.14 4.89
CA ASP A 258 21.34 15.97 6.18
C ASP A 258 20.69 16.77 7.34
N TRP A 259 19.78 17.69 7.01
CA TRP A 259 18.94 18.43 7.95
C TRP A 259 17.74 17.61 8.47
N LEU A 260 17.48 16.44 7.90
CA LEU A 260 16.53 15.44 8.40
C LEU A 260 17.29 14.28 9.04
N ASN A 261 16.87 13.89 10.25
CA ASN A 261 17.31 12.63 10.84
C ASN A 261 16.47 11.45 10.31
N GLU A 262 16.89 10.22 10.62
CA GLU A 262 16.23 9.01 10.12
C GLU A 262 14.75 8.90 10.56
N GLU A 263 14.42 9.35 11.76
CA GLU A 263 13.06 9.36 12.29
C GLU A 263 12.17 10.36 11.54
N GLN A 264 12.69 11.56 11.23
CA GLN A 264 11.99 12.53 10.40
C GLN A 264 11.83 12.02 8.97
N LEU A 265 12.83 11.32 8.42
CA LEU A 265 12.74 10.68 7.11
C LEU A 265 11.65 9.60 7.06
N PHE A 266 11.43 8.86 8.15
CA PHE A 266 10.30 7.93 8.25
C PHE A 266 8.96 8.64 8.03
N PHE A 267 8.72 9.74 8.73
CA PHE A 267 7.46 10.48 8.61
C PHE A 267 7.31 11.16 7.25
N VAL A 268 8.41 11.68 6.68
CA VAL A 268 8.41 12.24 5.31
C VAL A 268 8.09 11.16 4.29
N ALA A 269 8.70 9.98 4.39
CA ALA A 269 8.48 8.86 3.48
C ALA A 269 7.05 8.31 3.57
N PHE A 270 6.47 8.27 4.77
CA PHE A 270 5.05 7.93 4.99
C PHE A 270 4.10 8.87 4.23
N CYS A 271 4.37 10.17 4.23
CA CYS A 271 3.55 11.12 3.46
C CYS A 271 3.88 11.11 1.96
N TYR A 272 5.13 10.86 1.60
CA TYR A 272 5.56 10.80 0.20
C TYR A 272 4.82 9.72 -0.57
N GLN A 273 4.66 8.52 0.00
CA GLN A 273 3.94 7.43 -0.69
C GLN A 273 2.45 7.72 -0.94
N LEU A 274 1.87 8.69 -0.20
CA LEU A 274 0.50 9.15 -0.37
C LEU A 274 0.38 10.33 -1.34
N CYS A 275 1.50 10.90 -1.80
CA CYS A 275 1.48 12.05 -2.69
C CYS A 275 0.86 11.66 -4.03
N ASP A 276 -0.18 12.40 -4.41
CA ASP A 276 -0.86 12.27 -5.70
C ASP A 276 -0.95 13.63 -6.39
N LYS A 277 -0.87 13.62 -7.72
CA LYS A 277 -1.09 14.78 -8.60
C LYS A 277 -2.28 14.48 -9.51
N SER A 278 -3.44 14.20 -8.92
CA SER A 278 -4.67 14.13 -9.68
C SER A 278 -5.03 15.55 -10.18
N GLY A 279 -4.83 15.78 -11.47
CA GLY A 279 -5.35 16.96 -12.15
C GLY A 279 -6.89 16.92 -12.21
N PRO A 280 -7.57 18.04 -12.54
CA PRO A 280 -9.04 18.14 -12.49
C PRO A 280 -9.81 17.21 -13.45
N GLN A 281 -9.14 16.32 -14.20
CA GLN A 281 -9.76 15.42 -15.19
C GLN A 281 -9.56 13.92 -14.90
N VAL A 282 -9.00 13.54 -13.75
CA VAL A 282 -9.04 12.13 -13.32
C VAL A 282 -10.42 11.88 -12.71
N ASN A 283 -11.11 10.83 -13.16
CA ASN A 283 -12.48 10.47 -12.77
C ASN A 283 -12.75 10.71 -11.27
N LEU A 284 -13.82 11.46 -11.01
CA LEU A 284 -14.32 11.94 -9.71
C LEU A 284 -14.65 10.84 -8.66
N LEU A 285 -14.33 9.57 -8.92
CA LEU A 285 -14.55 8.47 -7.98
C LEU A 285 -13.31 8.08 -7.18
N GLU A 286 -12.09 8.42 -7.60
CA GLU A 286 -10.89 7.85 -6.96
C GLU A 286 -9.74 8.82 -6.66
N ALA A 287 -9.75 10.05 -7.18
CA ALA A 287 -8.57 10.91 -7.00
C ALA A 287 -8.94 12.39 -7.00
N THR A 288 -9.03 13.00 -5.81
CA THR A 288 -8.61 14.37 -5.46
C THR A 288 -9.05 14.71 -4.02
N SER A 289 -8.16 15.36 -3.25
CA SER A 289 -8.36 16.01 -1.93
C SER A 289 -8.04 15.26 -0.61
N THR A 290 -7.85 13.92 -0.59
CA THR A 290 -7.68 13.19 0.70
C THR A 290 -6.23 12.85 1.09
N ALA A 291 -5.27 12.81 0.16
CA ALA A 291 -3.86 12.45 0.43
C ALA A 291 -3.23 13.27 1.57
N LYS A 292 -3.46 14.59 1.56
CA LYS A 292 -3.01 15.50 2.63
C LYS A 292 -3.56 15.09 4.00
N PHE A 293 -4.80 14.65 4.07
CA PHE A 293 -5.44 14.25 5.32
C PHE A 293 -4.99 12.87 5.79
N ARG A 294 -4.85 11.90 4.86
CA ARG A 294 -4.27 10.57 5.14
C ARG A 294 -2.83 10.66 5.66
N CYS A 295 -2.08 11.67 5.23
CA CYS A 295 -0.76 11.99 5.80
C CYS A 295 -0.88 12.71 7.16
N ASN A 296 -1.55 13.86 7.21
CA ASN A 296 -1.45 14.75 8.37
C ASN A 296 -2.26 14.27 9.60
N VAL A 297 -3.40 13.61 9.40
CA VAL A 297 -4.26 13.20 10.53
C VAL A 297 -3.58 12.11 11.37
N PRO A 298 -3.05 11.01 10.80
CA PRO A 298 -2.28 10.05 11.59
C PRO A 298 -1.09 10.69 12.32
N LEU A 299 -0.30 11.52 11.63
CA LEU A 299 0.92 12.12 12.18
C LEU A 299 0.65 13.04 13.37
N ARG A 300 -0.36 13.91 13.30
CA ARG A 300 -0.67 14.82 14.42
C ARG A 300 -1.16 14.09 15.67
N HIS A 301 -1.62 12.85 15.52
CA HIS A 301 -2.04 12.01 16.65
C HIS A 301 -0.92 11.10 17.18
N MET A 302 0.30 11.28 16.69
CA MET A 302 1.48 10.52 17.09
C MET A 302 2.48 11.41 17.87
N PRO A 303 2.66 11.20 19.20
CA PRO A 303 3.59 11.99 19.99
C PRO A 303 5.02 11.98 19.45
N GLN A 304 5.46 10.84 18.90
CA GLN A 304 6.78 10.67 18.31
C GLN A 304 7.00 11.62 17.11
N PHE A 305 5.96 11.88 16.31
CA PHE A 305 6.04 12.88 15.24
C PHE A 305 6.23 14.29 15.81
N ALA A 306 5.44 14.64 16.83
CA ALA A 306 5.54 15.95 17.47
C ALA A 306 6.93 16.17 18.09
N ASP A 307 7.52 15.14 18.69
CA ASP A 307 8.85 15.18 19.27
C ASP A 307 9.93 15.30 18.17
N ALA A 308 9.87 14.47 17.13
CA ALA A 308 10.82 14.46 16.02
C ALA A 308 10.88 15.82 15.28
N PHE A 309 9.74 16.49 15.12
CA PHE A 309 9.65 17.81 14.47
C PHE A 309 9.59 18.99 15.45
N LYS A 310 9.70 18.74 16.76
CA LYS A 310 9.62 19.76 17.81
C LYS A 310 8.37 20.63 17.69
N CYS A 311 7.22 20.02 17.41
CA CYS A 311 5.94 20.70 17.27
C CYS A 311 5.49 21.26 18.64
N SER A 312 5.15 22.54 18.69
CA SER A 312 4.59 23.16 19.90
C SER A 312 3.26 22.51 20.28
N LYS A 313 3.07 22.21 21.57
CA LYS A 313 1.81 21.66 22.09
C LYS A 313 0.62 22.59 21.77
N GLY A 314 -0.42 22.03 21.17
CA GLY A 314 -1.60 22.76 20.69
C GLY A 314 -1.48 23.33 19.27
N SER A 315 -0.35 23.13 18.59
CA SER A 315 -0.22 23.45 17.16
C SER A 315 -1.08 22.52 16.29
N PRO A 316 -1.37 22.87 15.02
CA PRO A 316 -2.17 22.02 14.13
C PRO A 316 -1.68 20.58 13.99
N MET A 317 -0.36 20.37 14.09
CA MET A 317 0.29 19.05 13.99
C MET A 317 0.66 18.43 15.35
N ALA A 318 0.27 19.06 16.47
CA ALA A 318 0.40 18.52 17.82
C ALA A 318 -0.78 18.96 18.70
N PRO A 319 -2.03 18.55 18.39
CA PRO A 319 -3.22 18.90 19.14
C PRO A 319 -3.14 18.46 20.61
N LYS A 320 -3.89 19.15 21.47
CA LYS A 320 -3.95 18.82 22.91
C LYS A 320 -4.57 17.45 23.18
N SER A 321 -5.51 17.04 22.34
CA SER A 321 -6.20 15.74 22.42
C SER A 321 -5.73 14.86 21.27
N VAL A 322 -5.30 13.64 21.59
CA VAL A 322 -4.87 12.65 20.59
C VAL A 322 -5.81 11.45 20.60
N CYS A 323 -6.16 10.96 19.41
CA CYS A 323 -6.93 9.73 19.24
C CYS A 323 -6.00 8.51 19.32
N ARG A 324 -6.50 7.40 19.84
CA ARG A 324 -5.77 6.14 19.94
C ARG A 324 -6.70 4.96 19.68
N PHE A 325 -6.22 4.00 18.91
CA PHE A 325 -6.94 2.75 18.64
C PHE A 325 -6.34 1.58 19.44
N TRP A 326 -5.01 1.49 19.46
CA TRP A 326 -4.24 0.48 20.19
C TRP A 326 -3.92 0.90 21.63
N GLU A 327 -4.94 1.13 22.46
CA GLU A 327 -4.76 1.63 23.83
C GLU A 327 -4.48 0.52 24.85
N ALA A 328 -3.31 0.58 25.48
CA ALA A 328 -3.02 -0.24 26.66
C ALA A 328 -3.91 0.16 27.84
N SER A 329 -4.17 -0.80 28.74
CA SER A 329 -4.77 -0.49 30.04
C SER A 329 -3.85 0.47 30.78
N ASN A 330 -4.37 1.60 31.26
CA ASN A 330 -3.64 2.49 32.17
C ASN A 330 -3.19 1.75 33.44
#